data_AF-A0A380RXY6-F1
#
_entry.id   AF-A0A380RXY6-F1
#
_cell.length_a   1.000
_cell.length_b   1.000
_cell.length_c   1.000
_cell.angle_alpha   90.00
_cell.angle_beta   90.00
_cell.angle_gamma   90.00
#
_symmetry.space_group_name_H-M   'P 1'
#
loop_
_entity.id
_entity.type
_entity.pdbx_description
1 polymer ?
#
loop_
_entity_poly.entity_id
_entity_poly.type
_entity_poly.pdbx_seq_one_letter_code
_entity_poly.pdbx_strand_id
1 'polypeptide(L)'
;MFSFLNGKSPFDEAEEKLEAGETVNGRPKLPQAPIMGWQDGVFLLVLIGLIVGGYYYYQYAKQKSADTFAKCDALFVAAETDASKYVEAEACYNETWDLGFVSDSMEILRQNRLGAIEDLRNQQKDLYADAMGAMAARDTVAAYKVVSEYKGPMLLSQGDRKDWNNIANSDAVKASVAAAAARADSIAKEKAIADSLAQVAAELRAKAVADSIEKANKKLARKGKRKKV
;
A
#
# COMPACT_ATOMS: atom_id res chain seq x y z
N MET A 1 -33.13 26.05 30.35
CA MET A 1 -34.55 26.42 30.42
C MET A 1 -34.60 27.81 31.06
N PHE A 2 -34.57 28.88 30.24
CA PHE A 2 -34.56 30.25 30.76
C PHE A 2 -35.99 30.66 31.12
N SER A 3 -36.19 31.04 32.38
CA SER A 3 -37.48 31.43 32.94
C SER A 3 -37.85 32.83 32.45
N PHE A 4 -38.93 32.92 31.66
CA PHE A 4 -39.48 34.15 31.06
C PHE A 4 -40.68 34.71 31.86
N LEU A 5 -40.78 34.47 33.17
CA LEU A 5 -41.99 34.80 33.93
C LEU A 5 -41.70 35.40 35.31
N ASN A 6 -41.04 36.57 35.34
CA ASN A 6 -41.18 37.47 36.50
C ASN A 6 -40.94 38.95 36.16
N GLY A 7 -41.48 39.42 35.03
CA GLY A 7 -41.42 40.84 34.66
C GLY A 7 -42.83 41.42 34.59
N LYS A 8 -43.13 42.41 35.45
CA LYS A 8 -44.25 43.34 35.22
C LYS A 8 -44.13 43.90 33.81
N SER A 9 -45.25 44.04 33.12
CA SER A 9 -45.21 44.49 31.73
C SER A 9 -44.66 45.93 31.68
N PRO A 10 -43.87 46.29 30.67
CA PRO A 10 -43.37 47.66 30.49
C PRO A 10 -44.51 48.67 30.22
N PHE A 11 -45.74 48.18 30.02
CA PHE A 11 -46.95 48.99 29.89
C PHE A 11 -47.54 49.35 31.27
N ASP A 12 -47.47 48.44 32.25
CA ASP A 12 -47.94 48.72 33.62
C ASP A 12 -47.09 49.79 34.33
N GLU A 13 -45.76 49.76 34.15
CA GLU A 13 -44.87 50.80 34.69
C GLU A 13 -45.03 52.16 33.99
N ALA A 14 -45.52 52.16 32.74
CA ALA A 14 -45.75 53.38 31.99
C ALA A 14 -47.04 54.09 32.42
N GLU A 15 -48.09 53.33 32.80
CA GLU A 15 -49.32 53.89 33.38
C GLU A 15 -49.10 54.44 34.79
N GLU A 16 -48.36 53.71 35.65
CA GLU A 16 -48.08 54.14 37.03
C GLU A 16 -47.26 55.45 37.08
N LYS A 17 -46.36 55.67 36.12
CA LYS A 17 -45.57 56.91 36.00
C LYS A 17 -46.34 58.07 35.35
N LEU A 18 -47.37 57.77 34.57
CA LEU A 18 -48.29 58.76 34.01
C LEU A 18 -49.21 59.32 35.10
N GLU A 19 -49.64 58.47 36.04
CA GLU A 19 -50.38 58.89 37.24
C GLU A 19 -49.49 59.61 38.27
N ALA A 20 -48.19 59.27 38.36
CA ALA A 20 -47.22 59.92 39.24
C ALA A 20 -46.72 61.31 38.76
N GLY A 21 -47.20 61.80 37.61
CA GLY A 21 -46.92 63.15 37.13
C GLY A 21 -45.51 63.38 36.53
N GLU A 22 -44.72 62.33 36.32
CA GLU A 22 -43.38 62.44 35.69
C GLU A 22 -43.49 62.51 34.15
N THR A 23 -44.01 63.63 33.64
CA THR A 23 -44.11 63.89 32.20
C THR A 23 -43.12 64.97 31.75
N VAL A 24 -42.55 64.79 30.56
CA VAL A 24 -41.87 65.86 29.82
C VAL A 24 -42.68 66.07 28.54
N ASN A 25 -43.33 67.22 28.40
CA ASN A 25 -44.18 67.57 27.26
C ASN A 25 -45.29 66.54 26.93
N GLY A 26 -46.00 66.05 27.96
CA GLY A 26 -47.22 65.25 27.79
C GLY A 26 -47.02 63.83 27.21
N ARG A 27 -45.78 63.33 27.17
CA ARG A 27 -45.49 61.91 26.89
C ARG A 27 -44.79 61.26 28.08
N PRO A 28 -45.09 59.98 28.38
CA PRO A 28 -44.40 59.26 29.45
C PRO A 28 -42.90 59.23 29.14
N LYS A 29 -42.08 59.53 30.15
CA LYS A 29 -40.62 59.47 30.04
C LYS A 29 -40.22 58.01 29.89
N LEU A 30 -40.11 57.54 28.65
CA LEU A 30 -39.57 56.23 28.36
C LEU A 30 -38.16 56.14 28.94
N PRO A 31 -37.79 55.03 29.61
CA PRO A 31 -36.41 54.85 30.03
C PRO A 31 -35.52 55.00 28.78
N GLN A 32 -34.56 55.92 28.83
CA GLN A 32 -33.50 55.95 27.83
C GLN A 32 -32.84 54.58 27.89
N ALA A 33 -32.98 53.78 26.83
CA ALA A 33 -32.26 52.52 26.71
C ALA A 33 -30.77 52.85 26.98
N PRO A 34 -30.11 52.11 27.90
CA PRO A 34 -28.75 52.46 28.30
C PRO A 34 -27.86 52.54 27.07
N ILE A 35 -27.25 53.70 26.87
CA ILE A 35 -26.17 53.89 25.89
C ILE A 35 -25.12 52.85 26.26
N MET A 36 -24.85 51.93 25.34
CA MET A 36 -23.91 50.81 25.50
C MET A 36 -22.73 51.22 26.40
N GLY A 37 -22.66 50.64 27.59
CA GLY A 37 -21.60 50.97 28.54
C GLY A 37 -20.25 50.67 27.90
N TRP A 38 -19.20 51.43 28.26
CA TRP A 38 -17.83 51.22 27.78
C TRP A 38 -17.38 49.74 27.87
N GLN A 39 -17.83 49.03 28.91
CA GLN A 39 -17.60 47.61 29.12
C GLN A 39 -18.15 46.73 27.99
N ASP A 40 -19.31 47.07 27.42
CA ASP A 40 -19.94 46.35 26.31
C ASP A 40 -19.15 46.57 25.00
N GLY A 41 -18.61 47.78 24.80
CA GLY A 41 -17.70 48.09 23.70
C GLY A 41 -16.38 47.30 23.76
N VAL A 42 -15.79 47.15 24.95
CA VAL A 42 -14.58 46.31 25.13
C VAL A 42 -14.90 44.84 24.86
N PHE A 43 -16.07 44.35 25.30
CA PHE A 43 -16.49 42.98 25.06
C PHE A 43 -16.68 42.68 23.55
N LEU A 44 -17.26 43.64 22.81
CA LEU A 44 -17.37 43.58 21.35
C LEU A 44 -16.00 43.51 20.65
N LEU A 45 -15.02 44.31 21.10
CA LEU A 45 -13.67 44.26 20.54
C LEU A 45 -12.97 42.93 20.80
N VAL A 46 -13.17 42.31 21.98
CA VAL A 46 -12.65 40.97 22.28
C VAL A 46 -13.28 39.93 21.36
N LEU A 47 -14.59 39.98 21.14
CA LEU A 47 -15.28 39.08 20.21
C LEU A 47 -14.76 39.22 18.77
N ILE A 48 -14.61 40.46 18.28
CA ILE A 48 -14.05 40.72 16.95
C ILE A 48 -12.61 40.18 16.86
N GLY A 49 -11.78 40.42 17.89
CA GLY A 49 -10.42 39.89 17.96
C GLY A 49 -10.38 38.36 17.92
N LEU A 50 -11.30 37.68 18.59
CA LEU A 50 -11.42 36.23 18.60
C LEU A 50 -11.87 35.69 17.24
N ILE A 51 -12.83 36.35 16.57
CA ILE A 51 -13.27 36.00 15.21
C ILE A 51 -12.13 36.15 14.20
N VAL A 52 -11.44 37.29 14.21
CA VAL A 52 -10.33 37.56 13.30
C VAL A 52 -9.16 36.62 13.56
N GLY A 53 -8.80 36.42 14.84
CA GLY A 53 -7.75 35.46 15.23
C GLY A 53 -8.07 34.03 14.82
N GLY A 54 -9.32 33.60 15.02
CA GLY A 54 -9.81 32.29 14.58
C GLY A 54 -9.75 32.12 13.07
N TYR A 55 -10.07 33.16 12.30
CA TYR A 55 -9.96 33.14 10.84
C TYR A 55 -8.51 32.97 10.35
N TYR A 56 -7.55 33.72 10.92
CA TYR A 56 -6.14 33.56 10.56
C TYR A 56 -5.59 32.19 10.97
N TYR A 57 -5.97 31.69 12.14
CA TYR A 57 -5.60 30.35 12.58
C TYR A 57 -6.16 29.27 11.62
N TYR A 58 -7.43 29.41 11.21
CA TYR A 58 -8.05 28.51 10.24
C TYR A 58 -7.31 28.51 8.89
N GLN A 59 -6.95 29.68 8.36
CA GLN A 59 -6.20 29.78 7.11
C GLN A 59 -4.81 29.14 7.22
N TYR A 60 -4.12 29.37 8.35
CA TYR A 60 -2.83 28.74 8.63
C TYR A 60 -2.95 27.21 8.71
N ALA A 61 -3.92 26.69 9.45
CA ALA A 61 -4.17 25.26 9.56
C ALA A 61 -4.47 24.64 8.20
N LYS A 62 -5.29 25.32 7.38
CA LYS A 62 -5.60 24.88 6.01
C LYS A 62 -4.36 24.80 5.11
N GLN A 63 -3.51 25.82 5.13
CA GLN A 63 -2.26 25.83 4.36
C GLN A 63 -1.30 24.75 4.83
N LYS A 64 -1.07 24.65 6.14
CA LYS A 64 -0.20 23.64 6.73
C LYS A 64 -0.64 22.22 6.37
N SER A 65 -1.95 21.94 6.44
CA SER A 65 -2.47 20.63 6.04
C SER A 65 -2.25 20.36 4.56
N ALA A 66 -2.53 21.31 3.68
CA ALA A 66 -2.28 21.15 2.25
C ALA A 66 -0.81 20.87 1.95
N ASP A 67 0.12 21.59 2.60
CA ASP A 67 1.56 21.39 2.43
C ASP A 67 2.02 20.01 2.92
N THR A 68 1.50 19.53 4.06
CA THR A 68 1.83 18.19 4.57
C THR A 68 1.33 17.11 3.64
N PHE A 69 0.08 17.22 3.17
CA PHE A 69 -0.50 16.27 2.22
C PHE A 69 0.24 16.25 0.87
N ALA A 70 0.66 17.42 0.37
CA ALA A 70 1.46 17.51 -0.84
C ALA A 70 2.83 16.82 -0.68
N LYS A 71 3.47 16.95 0.49
CA LYS A 71 4.72 16.22 0.79
C LYS A 71 4.51 14.71 0.82
N CYS A 72 3.44 14.24 1.47
CA CYS A 72 3.15 12.81 1.52
C CYS A 72 2.82 12.24 0.13
N ASP A 73 2.06 12.98 -0.69
CA ASP A 73 1.75 12.55 -2.06
C ASP A 73 3.00 12.56 -2.95
N ALA A 74 3.91 13.53 -2.78
CA ALA A 74 5.20 13.51 -3.48
C ALA A 74 6.05 12.28 -3.12
N LEU A 75 6.07 11.86 -1.84
CA LEU A 75 6.73 10.62 -1.42
C LEU A 75 6.07 9.39 -2.03
N PHE A 76 4.74 9.36 -2.09
CA PHE A 76 3.99 8.27 -2.70
C PHE A 76 4.26 8.16 -4.21
N VAL A 77 4.24 9.28 -4.93
CA VAL A 77 4.55 9.31 -6.37
C VAL A 77 6.00 8.93 -6.63
N ALA A 78 6.94 9.39 -5.79
CA ALA A 78 8.34 8.95 -5.87
C ALA A 78 8.47 7.43 -5.67
N ALA A 79 7.58 6.83 -4.87
CA ALA A 79 7.56 5.40 -4.60
C ALA A 79 7.21 4.52 -5.81
N GLU A 80 6.59 5.10 -6.86
CA GLU A 80 6.40 4.40 -8.14
C GLU A 80 7.74 4.08 -8.82
N THR A 81 8.77 4.89 -8.58
CA THR A 81 10.12 4.69 -9.13
C THR A 81 11.10 4.08 -8.13
N ASP A 82 10.92 4.36 -6.85
CA ASP A 82 11.74 3.84 -5.76
C ASP A 82 10.84 3.24 -4.68
N ALA A 83 10.64 1.93 -4.74
CA ALA A 83 9.75 1.21 -3.84
C ALA A 83 10.13 1.37 -2.34
N SER A 84 11.35 1.79 -2.01
CA SER A 84 11.71 2.08 -0.61
C SER A 84 10.92 3.24 -0.01
N LYS A 85 10.43 4.16 -0.85
CA LYS A 85 9.68 5.36 -0.44
C LYS A 85 8.26 5.09 0.03
N TYR A 86 7.69 3.92 -0.25
CA TYR A 86 6.36 3.57 0.28
C TYR A 86 6.32 3.56 1.81
N VAL A 87 7.42 3.20 2.48
CA VAL A 87 7.51 3.22 3.94
C VAL A 87 7.50 4.65 4.48
N GLU A 88 8.23 5.56 3.82
CA GLU A 88 8.25 6.98 4.18
C GLU A 88 6.88 7.65 3.91
N ALA A 89 6.25 7.30 2.79
CA ALA A 89 4.92 7.80 2.44
C ALA A 89 3.86 7.34 3.46
N GLU A 90 3.87 6.08 3.88
CA GLU A 90 2.96 5.56 4.91
C GLU A 90 3.13 6.29 6.24
N ALA A 91 4.36 6.47 6.69
CA ALA A 91 4.65 7.22 7.91
C ALA A 91 4.13 8.67 7.81
N CYS A 92 4.39 9.34 6.68
CA CYS A 92 3.91 10.69 6.43
C CYS A 92 2.39 10.79 6.49
N TYR A 93 1.67 9.87 5.83
CA TYR A 93 0.21 9.85 5.88
C TYR A 93 -0.33 9.54 7.27
N ASN A 94 0.37 8.72 8.07
CA ASN A 94 -0.02 8.49 9.47
C ASN A 94 0.16 9.73 10.35
N GLU A 95 1.18 10.56 10.11
CA GLU A 95 1.34 11.84 10.82
C GLU A 95 0.23 12.84 10.50
N THR A 96 -0.47 12.70 9.37
CA THR A 96 -1.59 13.59 9.03
C THR A 96 -2.81 13.42 9.95
N TRP A 97 -2.90 12.33 10.73
CA TRP A 97 -3.97 12.14 11.72
C TRP A 97 -3.91 13.17 12.86
N ASP A 98 -2.73 13.75 13.10
CA ASP A 98 -2.52 14.76 14.14
C ASP A 98 -2.81 16.20 13.66
N LEU A 99 -3.24 16.38 12.41
CA LEU A 99 -3.54 17.70 11.86
C LEU A 99 -4.89 18.20 12.40
N GLY A 100 -4.90 19.45 12.91
CA GLY A 100 -6.11 20.09 13.44
C GLY A 100 -7.17 20.47 12.38
N PHE A 101 -6.86 20.32 11.09
CA PHE A 101 -7.80 20.50 10.00
C PHE A 101 -7.46 19.56 8.84
N VAL A 102 -8.45 18.81 8.36
CA VAL A 102 -8.34 17.99 7.15
C VAL A 102 -9.67 18.14 6.40
N SER A 103 -9.62 18.46 5.10
CA SER A 103 -10.82 18.50 4.27
C SER A 103 -11.18 17.10 3.76
N ASP A 104 -12.46 16.84 3.46
CA ASP A 104 -12.94 15.56 2.95
C ASP A 104 -12.14 15.02 1.75
N SER A 105 -11.70 15.88 0.83
CA SER A 105 -10.88 15.47 -0.31
C SER A 105 -9.49 14.94 0.10
N MET A 106 -8.89 15.53 1.14
CA MET A 106 -7.60 15.07 1.69
C MET A 106 -7.80 13.78 2.49
N GLU A 107 -8.91 13.65 3.21
CA GLU A 107 -9.30 12.41 3.89
C GLU A 107 -9.38 11.23 2.92
N ILE A 108 -10.12 11.43 1.81
CA ILE A 108 -10.25 10.42 0.76
C ILE A 108 -8.88 10.10 0.15
N LEU A 109 -8.05 11.12 -0.11
CA LEU A 109 -6.70 10.91 -0.64
C LEU A 109 -5.85 10.07 0.31
N ARG A 110 -5.86 10.36 1.62
CA ARG A 110 -5.15 9.55 2.62
C ARG A 110 -5.61 8.10 2.60
N GLN A 111 -6.92 7.87 2.66
CA GLN A 111 -7.48 6.52 2.70
C GLN A 111 -7.10 5.72 1.46
N ASN A 112 -7.19 6.34 0.28
CA ASN A 112 -6.79 5.68 -0.98
C ASN A 112 -5.30 5.32 -0.99
N ARG A 113 -4.44 6.22 -0.50
CA ARG A 113 -2.98 6.03 -0.51
C ARG A 113 -2.54 5.00 0.52
N LEU A 114 -3.08 5.06 1.74
CA LEU A 114 -2.83 4.05 2.77
C LEU A 114 -3.39 2.69 2.36
N GLY A 115 -4.58 2.65 1.75
CA GLY A 115 -5.17 1.41 1.22
C GLY A 115 -4.29 0.77 0.15
N ALA A 116 -3.78 1.55 -0.80
CA ALA A 116 -2.85 1.04 -1.81
C ALA A 116 -1.55 0.47 -1.19
N ILE A 117 -1.02 1.10 -0.15
CA ILE A 117 0.16 0.59 0.58
C ILE A 117 -0.19 -0.71 1.32
N GLU A 118 -1.37 -0.80 1.91
CA GLU A 118 -1.84 -2.00 2.58
C GLU A 118 -2.04 -3.18 1.60
N ASP A 119 -2.56 -2.92 0.41
CA ASP A 119 -2.67 -3.93 -0.65
C ASP A 119 -1.28 -4.47 -1.05
N LEU A 120 -0.29 -3.58 -1.23
CA LEU A 120 1.10 -3.99 -1.51
C LEU A 120 1.70 -4.81 -0.35
N ARG A 121 1.40 -4.44 0.90
CA ARG A 121 1.83 -5.20 2.08
C ARG A 121 1.20 -6.59 2.09
N ASN A 122 -0.08 -6.72 1.75
CA ASN A 122 -0.76 -8.00 1.71
C ASN A 122 -0.20 -8.90 0.60
N GLN A 123 0.06 -8.35 -0.59
CA GLN A 123 0.77 -9.07 -1.65
C GLN A 123 2.15 -9.56 -1.19
N GLN A 124 2.90 -8.72 -0.47
CA GLN A 124 4.19 -9.12 0.07
C GLN A 124 4.06 -10.22 1.13
N LYS A 125 3.03 -10.18 1.98
CA LYS A 125 2.75 -11.22 2.97
C LYS A 125 2.41 -12.56 2.32
N ASP A 126 1.68 -12.56 1.20
CA ASP A 126 1.38 -13.78 0.46
C ASP A 126 2.66 -14.41 -0.10
N LEU A 127 3.53 -13.60 -0.71
CA LEU A 127 4.85 -14.07 -1.15
C LEU A 127 5.74 -14.56 0.00
N TYR A 128 5.66 -13.91 1.16
CA TYR A 128 6.35 -14.38 2.35
C TYR A 128 5.82 -15.73 2.83
N ALA A 129 4.50 -15.91 2.83
CA ALA A 129 3.88 -17.19 3.17
C ALA A 129 4.29 -18.30 2.20
N ASP A 130 4.37 -18.01 0.89
CA ASP A 130 4.88 -18.95 -0.11
C ASP A 130 6.35 -19.32 0.13
N ALA A 131 7.20 -18.32 0.40
CA ALA A 131 8.61 -18.55 0.71
C ALA A 131 8.79 -19.41 1.99
N MET A 132 8.02 -19.12 3.03
CA MET A 132 8.04 -19.88 4.28
C MET A 132 7.47 -21.29 4.11
N GLY A 133 6.43 -21.46 3.29
CA GLY A 133 5.88 -22.75 2.92
C GLY A 133 6.90 -23.62 2.18
N ALA A 134 7.65 -23.03 1.24
CA ALA A 134 8.74 -23.70 0.54
C ALA A 134 9.89 -24.10 1.50
N MET A 135 10.25 -23.22 2.43
CA MET A 135 11.23 -23.54 3.50
C MET A 135 10.75 -24.70 4.39
N ALA A 136 9.46 -24.72 4.77
CA ALA A 136 8.88 -25.81 5.55
C ALA A 136 8.86 -27.14 4.78
N ALA A 137 8.66 -27.09 3.47
CA ALA A 137 8.79 -28.23 2.55
C ALA A 137 10.25 -28.63 2.25
N ARG A 138 11.23 -27.94 2.85
CA ARG A 138 12.68 -28.10 2.60
C ARG A 138 13.11 -27.77 1.17
N ASP A 139 12.28 -27.07 0.41
CA ASP A 139 12.61 -26.55 -0.91
C ASP A 139 13.22 -25.14 -0.79
N THR A 140 14.52 -25.12 -0.44
CA THR A 140 15.29 -23.87 -0.33
C THR A 140 15.45 -23.13 -1.66
N VAL A 141 15.27 -23.81 -2.79
CA VAL A 141 15.40 -23.19 -4.12
C VAL A 141 14.17 -22.36 -4.45
N ALA A 142 12.98 -22.95 -4.26
CA ALA A 142 11.73 -22.24 -4.45
C ALA A 142 11.63 -21.03 -3.49
N ALA A 143 11.99 -21.22 -2.20
CA ALA A 143 12.00 -20.15 -1.22
C ALA A 143 12.94 -18.99 -1.61
N TYR A 144 14.18 -19.31 -2.00
CA TYR A 144 15.15 -18.29 -2.42
C TYR A 144 14.66 -17.53 -3.66
N LYS A 145 14.08 -18.25 -4.63
CA LYS A 145 13.59 -17.66 -5.87
C LYS A 145 12.51 -16.61 -5.60
N VAL A 146 11.49 -16.95 -4.83
CA VAL A 146 10.39 -16.01 -4.44
C VAL A 146 10.96 -14.74 -3.82
N VAL A 147 11.90 -14.89 -2.89
CA VAL A 147 12.51 -13.78 -2.15
C VAL A 147 13.43 -12.93 -3.03
N SER A 148 14.21 -13.55 -3.92
CA SER A 148 15.18 -12.87 -4.79
C SER A 148 14.56 -12.16 -5.99
N GLU A 149 13.41 -12.62 -6.47
CA GLU A 149 12.72 -12.05 -7.63
C GLU A 149 11.79 -10.88 -7.25
N TYR A 150 11.47 -10.75 -5.96
CA TYR A 150 10.66 -9.65 -5.46
C TYR A 150 11.40 -8.32 -5.55
N LYS A 151 10.82 -7.37 -6.32
CA LYS A 151 11.34 -6.01 -6.51
C LYS A 151 10.46 -4.93 -5.86
N GLY A 152 9.43 -5.34 -5.11
CA GLY A 152 8.48 -4.43 -4.48
C GLY A 152 8.98 -3.83 -3.17
N PRO A 153 8.15 -3.00 -2.51
CA PRO A 153 8.51 -2.36 -1.25
C PRO A 153 8.68 -3.37 -0.11
N MET A 154 9.59 -3.09 0.82
CA MET A 154 9.76 -3.89 2.04
C MET A 154 8.84 -3.37 3.14
N LEU A 155 7.61 -3.86 3.18
CA LEU A 155 6.53 -3.49 4.11
C LEU A 155 6.29 -4.53 5.23
N LEU A 156 7.06 -5.63 5.22
CA LEU A 156 7.04 -6.64 6.28
C LEU A 156 7.47 -6.08 7.64
N SER A 157 6.92 -6.69 8.69
CA SER A 157 7.27 -6.43 10.09
C SER A 157 8.75 -6.73 10.35
N GLN A 158 9.33 -6.20 11.44
CA GLN A 158 10.75 -6.44 11.74
C GLN A 158 11.09 -7.93 11.87
N GLY A 159 10.18 -8.74 12.43
CA GLY A 159 10.36 -10.19 12.55
C GLY A 159 10.39 -10.87 11.19
N ASP A 160 9.32 -10.71 10.41
CA ASP A 160 9.18 -11.35 9.10
C ASP A 160 10.26 -10.89 8.12
N ARG A 161 10.66 -9.61 8.20
CA ARG A 161 11.75 -9.03 7.42
C ARG A 161 13.09 -9.69 7.72
N LYS A 162 13.33 -10.06 8.98
CA LYS A 162 14.55 -10.77 9.38
C LYS A 162 14.60 -12.14 8.72
N ASP A 163 13.49 -12.87 8.74
CA ASP A 163 13.39 -14.19 8.11
C ASP A 163 13.52 -14.10 6.58
N TRP A 164 12.86 -13.12 5.98
CA TRP A 164 13.00 -12.79 4.56
C TRP A 164 14.47 -12.54 4.18
N ASN A 165 15.16 -11.70 4.96
CA ASN A 165 16.57 -11.39 4.74
C ASN A 165 17.48 -12.59 4.98
N ASN A 166 17.15 -13.46 5.93
CA ASN A 166 17.88 -14.70 6.14
C ASN A 166 17.78 -15.61 4.91
N ILE A 167 16.60 -15.74 4.31
CA ILE A 167 16.43 -16.51 3.07
C ILE A 167 17.22 -15.85 1.92
N ALA A 168 17.11 -14.52 1.77
CA ALA A 168 17.78 -13.78 0.69
C ALA A 168 19.32 -13.83 0.77
N ASN A 169 19.87 -13.76 1.99
CA ASN A 169 21.30 -13.48 2.19
C ASN A 169 22.09 -14.62 2.84
N SER A 170 21.45 -15.68 3.33
CA SER A 170 22.16 -16.80 3.94
C SER A 170 23.04 -17.52 2.92
N ASP A 171 24.34 -17.61 3.23
CA ASP A 171 25.30 -18.36 2.43
C ASP A 171 24.94 -19.85 2.36
N ALA A 172 24.31 -20.40 3.40
CA ALA A 172 23.84 -21.79 3.40
C ALA A 172 22.70 -21.99 2.38
N VAL A 173 21.79 -21.02 2.24
CA VAL A 173 20.70 -21.06 1.25
C VAL A 173 21.26 -20.86 -0.16
N LYS A 174 22.19 -19.92 -0.34
CA LYS A 174 22.85 -19.73 -1.65
C LYS A 174 23.65 -20.97 -2.07
N ALA A 175 24.36 -21.60 -1.13
CA ALA A 175 25.09 -22.83 -1.36
C ALA A 175 24.15 -24.01 -1.68
N SER A 176 23.00 -24.12 -1.01
CA SER A 176 22.01 -25.17 -1.32
C SER A 176 21.39 -24.98 -2.71
N VAL A 177 21.12 -23.73 -3.11
CA VAL A 177 20.66 -23.38 -4.47
C VAL A 177 21.71 -23.73 -5.52
N ALA A 178 22.97 -23.35 -5.31
CA ALA A 178 24.07 -23.67 -6.22
C ALA A 178 24.29 -25.20 -6.34
N ALA A 179 24.22 -25.93 -5.23
CA ALA A 179 24.32 -27.38 -5.22
C ALA A 179 23.13 -28.05 -5.94
N ALA A 180 21.91 -27.52 -5.81
CA ALA A 180 20.75 -28.02 -6.52
C ALA A 180 20.87 -27.79 -8.04
N ALA A 181 21.35 -26.62 -8.46
CA ALA A 181 21.62 -26.32 -9.87
C ALA A 181 22.69 -27.26 -10.47
N ALA A 182 23.80 -27.47 -9.74
CA ALA A 182 24.86 -28.39 -10.19
C ALA A 182 24.37 -29.85 -10.33
N ARG A 183 23.47 -30.30 -9.45
CA ARG A 183 22.82 -31.63 -9.56
C ARG A 183 21.87 -31.72 -10.75
N ALA A 184 21.11 -30.66 -11.03
CA ALA A 184 20.25 -30.62 -12.22
C ALA A 184 21.08 -30.71 -13.51
N ASP A 185 22.21 -30.00 -13.58
CA ASP A 185 23.13 -30.03 -14.72
C ASP A 185 23.77 -31.41 -14.91
N SER A 186 24.15 -32.11 -13.83
CA SER A 186 24.71 -33.46 -13.93
C SER A 186 23.65 -34.45 -14.44
N ILE A 187 22.42 -34.38 -13.93
CA ILE A 187 21.32 -35.24 -14.38
C ILE A 187 20.98 -34.97 -15.86
N ALA A 188 20.98 -33.71 -16.29
CA ALA A 188 20.74 -33.34 -17.68
C ALA A 188 21.81 -33.91 -18.63
N LYS A 189 23.09 -33.85 -18.22
CA LYS A 189 24.20 -34.46 -18.98
C LYS A 189 24.08 -35.98 -19.04
N GLU A 190 23.74 -36.64 -17.94
CA GLU A 190 23.52 -38.09 -17.91
C GLU A 190 22.37 -38.51 -18.83
N LYS A 191 21.27 -37.76 -18.82
CA LYS A 191 20.15 -37.99 -19.73
C LYS A 191 20.55 -37.83 -21.20
N ALA A 192 21.31 -36.78 -21.54
CA ALA A 192 21.79 -36.56 -22.90
C ALA A 192 22.72 -37.70 -23.37
N ILE A 193 23.58 -38.22 -22.48
CA ILE A 193 24.42 -39.38 -22.78
C ILE A 193 23.56 -40.62 -23.01
N ALA A 194 22.56 -40.88 -22.17
CA ALA A 194 21.64 -42.00 -22.33
C ALA A 194 20.87 -41.94 -23.66
N ASP A 195 20.37 -40.75 -24.03
CA ASP A 195 19.65 -40.53 -25.28
C ASP A 195 20.57 -40.75 -26.51
N SER A 196 21.82 -40.27 -26.46
CA SER A 196 22.81 -40.49 -27.53
C SER A 196 23.19 -41.97 -27.70
N LEU A 197 23.35 -42.72 -26.59
CA LEU A 197 23.62 -44.15 -26.63
C LEU A 197 22.44 -44.94 -27.20
N ALA A 198 21.21 -44.54 -26.85
CA ALA A 198 20.00 -45.14 -27.41
C ALA A 198 19.93 -44.94 -28.94
N GLN A 199 20.31 -43.75 -29.42
CA GLN A 199 20.36 -43.44 -30.85
C GLN A 199 21.42 -44.27 -31.58
N VAL A 200 22.64 -44.39 -31.03
CA VAL A 200 23.70 -45.25 -31.61
C VAL A 200 23.28 -46.72 -31.64
N ALA A 201 22.63 -47.21 -30.59
CA ALA A 201 22.13 -48.59 -30.56
C ALA A 201 21.02 -48.83 -31.60
N ALA A 202 20.16 -47.85 -31.86
CA ALA A 202 19.15 -47.92 -32.92
C ALA A 202 19.78 -48.00 -34.32
N GLU A 203 20.80 -47.17 -34.59
CA GLU A 203 21.53 -47.19 -35.86
C GLU A 203 22.28 -48.50 -36.11
N LEU A 204 22.92 -49.07 -35.08
CA LEU A 204 23.61 -50.36 -35.20
C LEU A 204 22.63 -51.50 -35.48
N ARG A 205 21.44 -51.51 -34.86
CA ARG A 205 20.38 -52.47 -35.17
C ARG A 205 19.88 -52.32 -36.61
N ALA A 206 19.67 -51.08 -37.07
CA ALA A 206 19.26 -50.82 -38.44
C ALA A 206 20.30 -51.30 -39.47
N LYS A 207 21.60 -51.04 -39.22
CA LYS A 207 22.70 -51.55 -40.05
C LYS A 207 22.78 -53.08 -40.05
N ALA A 208 22.64 -53.72 -38.89
CA ALA A 208 22.64 -55.19 -38.80
C ALA A 208 21.48 -55.84 -39.57
N VAL A 209 20.30 -55.21 -39.57
CA VAL A 209 19.16 -55.66 -40.38
C VAL A 209 19.44 -55.47 -41.87
N ALA A 210 20.00 -54.33 -42.28
CA ALA A 210 20.36 -54.08 -43.67
C ALA A 210 21.40 -55.09 -44.20
N ASP A 211 22.46 -55.37 -43.42
CA ASP A 211 23.48 -56.36 -43.76
C ASP A 211 22.92 -57.80 -43.87
N SER A 212 21.96 -58.14 -43.00
CA SER A 212 21.25 -59.43 -43.05
C SER A 212 20.44 -59.58 -44.34
N ILE A 213 19.69 -58.53 -44.72
CA ILE A 213 18.92 -58.49 -45.96
C ILE A 213 19.84 -58.61 -47.18
N GLU A 214 20.97 -57.89 -47.19
CA GLU A 214 21.94 -57.96 -48.29
C GLU A 214 22.54 -59.37 -48.45
N LYS A 215 22.94 -60.00 -47.32
CA LYS A 215 23.42 -61.39 -47.33
C LYS A 215 22.36 -62.37 -47.82
N ALA A 216 21.11 -62.21 -47.40
CA ALA A 216 20.00 -63.05 -47.85
C ALA A 216 19.77 -62.92 -49.37
N ASN A 217 19.79 -61.68 -49.89
CA ASN A 217 19.65 -61.41 -51.32
C ASN A 217 20.80 -61.99 -52.15
N LYS A 218 22.06 -61.84 -51.70
CA LYS A 218 23.23 -62.46 -52.35
C LYS A 218 23.13 -64.00 -52.36
N LYS A 219 22.59 -64.62 -51.30
CA LYS A 219 22.40 -66.08 -51.22
C LYS A 219 21.31 -66.57 -52.19
N LEU A 220 20.21 -65.83 -52.34
CA LEU A 220 19.16 -66.11 -53.32
C LEU A 220 19.68 -66.01 -54.76
N ALA A 221 20.44 -64.95 -55.07
CA ALA A 221 21.04 -64.77 -56.40
C ALA A 221 21.99 -65.92 -56.79
N ARG A 222 22.76 -66.45 -55.83
CA ARG A 222 23.62 -67.63 -56.06
C ARG A 222 22.84 -68.92 -56.27
N LYS A 223 21.70 -69.12 -55.59
CA LYS A 223 20.82 -70.28 -55.81
C LYS A 223 20.09 -70.22 -57.16
N GLY A 224 19.68 -69.03 -57.60
CA GLY A 224 19.07 -68.83 -58.92
C GLY A 224 20.01 -69.18 -60.08
N LYS A 225 21.31 -68.90 -59.94
CA LYS A 225 22.33 -69.30 -60.95
C LYS A 225 22.56 -70.82 -61.03
N ARG A 226 22.34 -71.58 -59.95
CA ARG A 226 22.50 -73.06 -59.97
C ARG A 226 21.31 -73.81 -60.60
N LYS A 227 20.19 -73.14 -60.86
CA LYS A 227 18.98 -73.76 -61.43
C LYS A 227 18.84 -73.58 -62.95
N LYS A 228 19.81 -72.93 -63.60
CA LYS A 228 19.95 -72.89 -65.07
C LYS A 228 21.05 -73.88 -65.48
N VAL A 229 20.69 -75.15 -65.56
CA VAL A 229 21.38 -76.19 -66.35
C VAL A 229 20.29 -76.87 -67.17
#